data_AF-A0A6V8PH37-F1
#
_entry.id   AF-A0A6V8PH37-F1
#
_cell.length_a   1.000
_cell.length_b   1.000
_cell.length_c   1.000
_cell.angle_alpha   90.00
_cell.angle_beta   90.00
_cell.angle_gamma   90.00
#
_symmetry.space_group_name_H-M   'P 1'
#
loop_
_entity.id
_entity.type
_entity.pdbx_description
1 polymer ?
#
loop_
_entity_poly.entity_id
_entity_poly.type
_entity_poly.pdbx_seq_one_letter_code
_entity_poly.pdbx_strand_id
1 'polypeptide(L)'
;GGVGAETGGPMDPGVEEPAQGGTVADRGRGESRLYGRVRGRVEQCKDPTMPFYPFTGPIKDQDGVERLKSGQRATYGELLVMDYFVDGLVGIIPPD
;
A
#
# COMPACT_ATOMS: atom_id res chain seq x y z
N GLY A 1 -17.37 8.56 -24.67
CA GLY A 1 -16.59 8.91 -23.48
C GLY A 1 -16.94 7.92 -22.41
N GLY A 2 -15.99 7.08 -21.99
CA GLY A 2 -16.23 6.09 -20.94
C GLY A 2 -16.15 6.75 -19.58
N VAL A 3 -17.20 6.57 -18.79
CA VAL A 3 -17.37 7.05 -17.42
C VAL A 3 -16.27 6.48 -16.51
N GLY A 4 -15.31 7.31 -16.14
CA GLY A 4 -14.58 7.13 -14.89
C GLY A 4 -15.42 7.74 -13.78
N ALA A 5 -15.54 7.05 -12.65
CA ALA A 5 -16.13 7.62 -11.45
C ALA A 5 -15.48 8.98 -11.15
N GLU A 6 -16.28 9.97 -10.78
CA GLU A 6 -15.78 11.28 -10.37
C GLU A 6 -14.78 11.13 -9.22
N THR A 7 -13.64 11.82 -9.31
CA THR A 7 -12.63 11.78 -8.25
C THR A 7 -13.25 12.26 -6.94
N GLY A 8 -13.38 11.36 -5.97
CA GLY A 8 -14.02 11.64 -4.67
C GLY A 8 -15.51 11.33 -4.60
N GLY A 9 -16.14 10.86 -5.68
CA GLY A 9 -17.51 10.36 -5.66
C GLY A 9 -17.65 9.04 -4.88
N PRO A 10 -18.88 8.70 -4.46
CA PRO A 10 -19.14 7.43 -3.81
C PRO A 10 -18.83 6.25 -4.74
N MET A 11 -18.37 5.13 -4.18
CA MET A 11 -18.28 3.90 -4.98
C MET A 11 -19.68 3.46 -5.39
N ASP A 12 -19.76 2.73 -6.51
CA ASP A 12 -20.98 2.06 -6.92
C ASP A 12 -21.44 1.10 -5.79
N PRO A 13 -22.66 1.25 -5.24
CA PRO A 13 -23.19 0.36 -4.21
C PRO A 13 -23.19 -1.11 -4.65
N GLY A 14 -23.42 -1.40 -5.93
CA GLY A 14 -23.38 -2.76 -6.48
C GLY A 14 -22.00 -3.41 -6.45
N VAL A 15 -20.94 -2.61 -6.24
CA VAL A 15 -19.56 -3.06 -6.03
C VAL A 15 -19.19 -3.02 -4.55
N GLU A 16 -19.62 -1.98 -3.82
CA GLU A 16 -19.23 -1.77 -2.43
C GLU A 16 -19.84 -2.81 -1.47
N GLU A 17 -21.14 -3.08 -1.60
CA GLU A 17 -21.83 -4.04 -0.74
C GLU A 17 -21.23 -5.45 -0.79
N PRO A 18 -20.99 -6.08 -1.97
CA PRO A 18 -20.36 -7.40 -2.01
C PRO A 18 -18.92 -7.39 -1.47
N ALA A 19 -18.19 -6.28 -1.62
CA ALA A 19 -16.82 -6.19 -1.11
C ALA A 19 -16.75 -6.24 0.43
N GLN A 20 -17.77 -5.73 1.14
CA GLN A 20 -17.85 -5.74 2.61
C GLN A 20 -17.95 -7.14 3.23
N GLY A 21 -18.40 -8.14 2.45
CA GLY A 21 -18.59 -9.52 2.90
C GLY A 21 -17.30 -10.35 2.99
N GLY A 22 -16.22 -9.92 2.32
CA GLY A 22 -14.99 -10.70 2.23
C GLY A 22 -14.19 -10.76 3.54
N THR A 23 -13.86 -11.96 4.00
CA THR A 23 -12.88 -12.18 5.06
C THR A 23 -11.56 -12.70 4.47
N VAL A 24 -10.46 -12.37 5.14
CA VAL A 24 -9.15 -12.92 4.82
C VAL A 24 -8.49 -13.42 6.10
N ALA A 25 -7.94 -14.62 6.05
CA ALA A 25 -7.08 -15.13 7.10
C ALA A 25 -5.69 -14.49 6.97
N ASP A 26 -5.30 -13.68 7.94
CA ASP A 26 -3.97 -13.08 8.01
C ASP A 26 -3.08 -13.95 8.91
N ARG A 27 -2.01 -14.50 8.35
CA ARG A 27 -1.04 -15.30 9.10
C ARG A 27 -0.40 -14.43 10.18
N GLY A 28 -0.79 -14.64 11.44
CA GLY A 28 -0.31 -13.91 12.61
C GLY A 28 -1.30 -12.89 13.21
N ARG A 29 -2.43 -12.60 12.54
CA ARG A 29 -3.46 -11.66 13.05
C ARG A 29 -4.89 -12.22 13.09
N GLY A 30 -5.11 -13.44 12.63
CA GLY A 30 -6.43 -14.08 12.63
C GLY A 30 -7.28 -13.65 11.43
N GLU A 31 -8.56 -13.98 11.48
CA GLU A 31 -9.53 -13.63 10.42
C GLU A 31 -9.94 -12.15 10.53
N SER A 32 -9.89 -11.42 9.42
CA SER A 32 -10.26 -10.00 9.37
C SER A 32 -11.13 -9.68 8.16
N ARG A 33 -12.02 -8.70 8.28
CA ARG A 33 -12.78 -8.16 7.14
C ARG A 33 -11.85 -7.31 6.28
N LEU A 34 -11.57 -7.80 5.07
CA LEU A 34 -10.59 -7.17 4.17
C LEU A 34 -11.00 -5.75 3.78
N TYR A 35 -12.30 -5.54 3.49
CA TYR A 35 -12.83 -4.23 3.13
C TYR A 35 -12.58 -3.18 4.21
N GLY A 36 -12.92 -3.49 5.47
CA GLY A 36 -12.69 -2.57 6.60
C GLY A 36 -11.21 -2.20 6.76
N ARG A 37 -10.30 -3.15 6.51
CA ARG A 37 -8.84 -2.90 6.55
C ARG A 37 -8.38 -1.96 5.45
N VAL A 38 -8.87 -2.15 4.22
CA VAL A 38 -8.53 -1.26 3.09
C VAL A 38 -9.03 0.15 3.38
N ARG A 39 -10.29 0.29 3.83
CA ARG A 39 -10.86 1.60 4.20
C ARG A 39 -10.09 2.25 5.34
N GLY A 40 -9.67 1.49 6.35
CA GLY A 40 -8.82 1.99 7.44
C GLY A 40 -7.46 2.53 6.94
N ARG A 41 -6.82 1.86 5.98
CA ARG A 41 -5.59 2.38 5.35
C ARG A 41 -5.83 3.64 4.54
N VAL A 42 -6.95 3.74 3.82
CA VAL A 42 -7.32 4.96 3.08
C VAL A 42 -7.43 6.15 4.03
N GLU A 43 -8.08 5.99 5.18
CA GLU A 43 -8.16 7.07 6.17
C GLU A 43 -6.80 7.43 6.78
N GLN A 44 -5.95 6.44 7.08
CA GLN A 44 -4.59 6.68 7.56
C GLN A 44 -3.70 7.42 6.54
N CYS A 45 -3.94 7.23 5.25
CA CYS A 45 -3.21 7.96 4.20
C CYS A 45 -3.70 9.40 4.00
N LYS A 46 -4.95 9.72 4.39
CA LYS A 46 -5.50 11.08 4.33
C LYS A 46 -5.14 11.91 5.56
N ASP A 47 -4.86 11.27 6.68
CA ASP A 47 -4.56 11.92 7.94
C ASP A 47 -3.25 12.74 7.83
N PRO A 48 -3.26 14.06 8.10
CA PRO A 48 -2.09 14.91 7.97
C PRO A 48 -0.96 14.56 8.96
N THR A 49 -1.26 13.81 10.02
CA THR A 49 -0.25 13.31 10.97
C THR A 49 0.57 12.15 10.41
N MET A 50 0.22 11.63 9.22
CA MET A 50 0.88 10.51 8.55
C MET A 50 1.11 9.30 9.50
N PRO A 51 0.03 8.77 10.10
CA PRO A 51 0.11 7.60 10.99
C PRO A 51 0.56 6.35 10.24
N PHE A 52 0.30 6.30 8.93
CA PHE A 52 0.83 5.31 8.01
C PHE A 52 1.75 5.97 6.98
N TYR A 53 3.01 5.54 6.95
CA TYR A 53 3.99 6.00 5.96
C TYR A 53 4.45 4.78 5.14
N PRO A 54 4.17 4.71 3.84
CA PRO A 54 4.33 3.48 3.05
C PRO A 54 5.79 3.03 2.95
N PHE A 55 6.73 3.97 2.99
CA PHE A 55 8.17 3.70 3.00
C PHE A 55 8.70 3.62 4.44
N THR A 56 8.06 2.80 5.27
CA THR A 56 8.56 2.43 6.62
C THR A 56 9.01 0.97 6.58
N GLY A 57 10.25 0.70 7.00
CA GLY A 57 10.79 -0.65 6.97
C GLY A 57 10.13 -1.62 7.97
N PRO A 58 10.38 -2.93 7.83
CA PRO A 58 11.46 -3.49 7.02
C PRO A 58 11.12 -3.51 5.52
N ILE A 59 12.03 -2.99 4.69
CA ILE A 59 11.92 -3.02 3.23
C ILE A 59 13.22 -3.58 2.66
N LYS A 60 13.06 -4.59 1.79
CA LYS A 60 14.12 -5.17 0.98
C LYS A 60 13.87 -4.85 -0.48
N ASP A 61 14.94 -4.78 -1.26
CA ASP A 61 14.84 -4.76 -2.72
C ASP A 61 14.61 -6.17 -3.30
N GLN A 62 14.47 -6.25 -4.62
CA GLN A 62 14.28 -7.50 -5.36
C GLN A 62 15.43 -8.51 -5.20
N ASP A 63 16.63 -8.04 -4.87
CA ASP A 63 17.80 -8.89 -4.61
C ASP A 63 17.89 -9.33 -3.13
N GLY A 64 16.93 -8.90 -2.30
CA GLY A 64 16.85 -9.23 -0.89
C GLY A 64 17.74 -8.37 0.01
N VAL A 65 18.37 -7.31 -0.53
CA VAL A 65 19.18 -6.36 0.24
C VAL A 65 18.27 -5.49 1.09
N GLU A 66 18.56 -5.35 2.37
CA GLU A 66 17.81 -4.46 3.27
C GLU A 66 18.07 -3.00 2.90
N ARG A 67 17.01 -2.28 2.51
CA ARG A 67 17.05 -0.87 2.15
C ARG A 67 16.57 0.03 3.28
N LEU A 68 15.57 -0.43 4.05
CA LEU A 68 15.09 0.27 5.25
C LEU A 68 14.90 -0.72 6.39
N LYS A 69 15.46 -0.39 7.56
CA LYS A 69 15.34 -1.21 8.77
C LYS A 69 13.92 -1.18 9.33
N SER A 70 13.58 -2.17 10.15
CA SER A 70 12.30 -2.18 10.87
C SER A 70 12.04 -0.86 11.60
N GLY A 71 10.93 -0.18 11.27
CA GLY A 71 10.54 1.09 11.86
C GLY A 71 11.22 2.34 11.29
N GLN A 72 12.23 2.20 10.42
CA GLN A 72 12.86 3.32 9.74
C GLN A 72 11.92 3.87 8.67
N ARG A 73 11.56 5.14 8.77
CA ARG A 73 10.90 5.88 7.68
C ARG A 73 11.95 6.41 6.71
N ALA A 74 11.71 6.25 5.42
CA ALA A 74 12.52 6.90 4.40
C ALA A 74 12.46 8.43 4.55
N THR A 75 13.59 9.06 4.28
CA THR A 75 13.71 10.51 4.11
C THR A 75 13.30 10.91 2.70
N TYR A 76 12.96 12.19 2.50
CA TYR A 76 12.72 12.71 1.15
C TYR A 76 13.93 12.56 0.23
N GLY A 77 15.15 12.69 0.76
CA GLY A 77 16.38 12.49 0.00
C GLY A 77 16.45 11.07 -0.57
N GLU A 78 16.26 10.05 0.29
CA GLU A 78 16.24 8.64 -0.13
C GLU A 78 15.14 8.34 -1.17
N LEU A 79 13.95 8.97 -1.04
CA LEU A 79 12.87 8.78 -2.00
C LEU A 79 13.15 9.40 -3.37
N LEU A 80 13.78 10.58 -3.40
CA LEU A 80 14.07 11.29 -4.65
C LEU A 80 15.16 10.60 -5.49
N VAL A 81 16.01 9.78 -4.87
CA VAL A 81 17.07 9.02 -5.54
C VAL A 81 16.82 7.51 -5.53
N MET A 82 15.57 7.08 -5.27
CA MET A 82 15.25 5.65 -5.17
C MET A 82 15.48 4.96 -6.53
N ASP A 83 16.45 4.06 -6.55
CA ASP A 83 16.97 3.37 -7.73
C ASP A 83 16.78 1.85 -7.68
N TYR A 84 15.86 1.39 -6.83
CA TYR A 84 15.57 -0.02 -6.62
C TYR A 84 14.06 -0.29 -6.60
N PHE A 85 13.68 -1.50 -7.00
CA PHE A 85 12.34 -2.03 -6.77
C PHE A 85 12.32 -2.89 -5.51
N VAL A 86 11.20 -2.86 -4.79
CA VAL A 86 10.99 -3.67 -3.58
C VAL A 86 10.79 -5.15 -3.91
N ASP A 87 11.08 -6.02 -2.94
CA ASP A 87 10.80 -7.45 -3.00
C ASP A 87 9.34 -7.76 -3.44
N GLY A 88 9.16 -8.80 -4.24
CA GLY A 88 7.87 -9.21 -4.80
C GLY A 88 7.44 -8.51 -6.09
N LEU A 89 8.16 -7.50 -6.57
CA LEU A 89 7.96 -6.95 -7.92
C LEU A 89 8.58 -7.87 -8.98
N VAL A 90 7.90 -8.07 -10.12
CA VAL A 90 8.37 -8.91 -11.24
C VAL A 90 9.13 -8.10 -12.30
N GLY A 91 8.77 -6.83 -12.47
CA GLY A 91 9.45 -5.95 -13.42
C GLY A 91 10.86 -5.60 -12.94
N ILE A 92 11.83 -5.59 -13.85
CA ILE A 92 13.21 -5.20 -13.58
C ILE A 92 13.49 -3.79 -14.08
N ILE A 93 14.42 -3.10 -13.44
CA ILE A 93 14.89 -1.79 -13.90
C ILE A 93 15.65 -2.01 -15.22
N PRO A 94 15.30 -1.30 -16.31
CA PRO A 94 16.08 -1.38 -17.54
C PRO A 94 17.53 -0.95 -17.30
N PRO A 95 18.51 -1.60 -17.95
CA PRO A 95 19.87 -1.10 -17.93
C PRO A 95 19.94 0.30 -18.59
N ASP A 96 20.87 1.12 -18.12
CA ASP A 96 21.18 2.44 -18.71
C ASP A 96 21.64 2.36 -20.17
#